data_AF-A0A517W8Q7-F1
#
_entry.id   AF-A0A517W8Q7-F1
#
_cell.length_a   1.000
_cell.length_b   1.000
_cell.length_c   1.000
_cell.angle_alpha   90.00
_cell.angle_beta   90.00
_cell.angle_gamma   90.00
#
_symmetry.space_group_name_H-M   'P 1'
#
loop_
_entity.id
_entity.type
_entity.pdbx_description
1 polymer ?
#
loop_
_entity_poly.entity_id
_entity_poly.type
_entity_poly.pdbx_seq_one_letter_code
_entity_poly.pdbx_strand_id
1 'polypeptide(L)'
;MAVGLISRLHAHRRWVNQRLLESAQRLSEEQRRQEFSIGQGSIWKTLMHLYAAEYVWLEALLGDTAPVLPGDLPGALPGNQQGEGGIQTLDELKEKWTLQEQRWIAYLQGLSEADLEQVVRKQSTSSGKGQVHQTRRSDVLMHVCLHAQYTTAQLINMLRQAGADSLPDSMLITLARQEMAQ
;
A
#
# COMPACT_ATOMS: atom_id res chain seq x y z
N MET A 1 10.75 18.32 12.15
CA MET A 1 11.79 17.35 11.77
C MET A 1 11.23 15.94 11.56
N ALA A 2 10.44 15.38 12.48
CA ALA A 2 9.98 13.99 12.36
C ALA A 2 8.91 13.83 11.26
N VAL A 3 7.98 14.79 11.14
CA VAL A 3 7.02 14.83 10.03
C VAL A 3 7.73 14.77 8.68
N GLY A 4 8.82 15.54 8.50
CA GLY A 4 9.58 15.55 7.24
C GLY A 4 10.19 14.19 6.88
N LEU A 5 10.72 13.44 7.85
CA LEU A 5 11.23 12.08 7.62
C LEU A 5 10.11 11.09 7.30
N ILE A 6 8.96 11.19 7.98
CA ILE A 6 7.78 10.38 7.68
C ILE A 6 7.28 10.67 6.25
N SER A 7 7.12 11.94 5.89
CA SER A 7 6.76 12.36 4.54
C SER A 7 7.74 11.83 3.50
N ARG A 8 9.04 11.76 3.81
CA ARG A 8 10.04 11.16 2.92
C ARG A 8 9.83 9.67 2.70
N LEU A 9 9.49 8.90 3.73
CA LEU A 9 9.14 7.48 3.59
C LEU A 9 7.89 7.29 2.71
N HIS A 10 6.87 8.12 2.89
CA HIS A 10 5.66 8.06 2.06
C HIS A 10 5.90 8.47 0.60
N ALA A 11 6.77 9.45 0.35
CA ALA A 11 7.21 9.81 -1.00
C ALA A 11 7.92 8.64 -1.70
N HIS A 12 8.78 7.93 -0.96
CA HIS A 12 9.42 6.70 -1.46
C HIS A 12 8.41 5.60 -1.73
N ARG A 13 7.52 5.29 -0.80
CA ARG A 13 6.42 4.32 -1.01
C ARG A 13 5.65 4.62 -2.29
N ARG A 14 5.24 5.88 -2.50
CA ARG A 14 4.54 6.33 -3.71
C ARG A 14 5.36 6.04 -4.98
N TRP A 15 6.63 6.43 -4.98
CA TRP A 15 7.54 6.21 -6.11
C TRP A 15 7.73 4.73 -6.44
N VAL A 16 7.77 3.86 -5.42
CA VAL A 16 7.82 2.40 -5.58
C VAL A 16 6.51 1.86 -6.16
N ASN A 17 5.35 2.27 -5.63
CA ASN A 17 4.04 1.83 -6.12
C ASN A 17 3.88 2.08 -7.63
N GLN A 18 4.28 3.26 -8.10
CA GLN A 18 4.24 3.59 -9.53
C GLN A 18 5.06 2.61 -10.38
N ARG A 19 6.28 2.27 -9.94
CA ARG A 19 7.15 1.31 -10.64
C ARG A 19 6.61 -0.11 -10.62
N LEU A 20 5.98 -0.51 -9.51
CA LEU A 20 5.31 -1.81 -9.41
C LEU A 20 4.15 -1.89 -10.41
N LEU A 21 3.32 -0.86 -10.50
CA LEU A 21 2.22 -0.78 -11.46
C LEU A 21 2.73 -0.78 -12.90
N GLU A 22 3.77 -0.01 -13.22
CA GLU A 22 4.41 0.00 -14.54
C GLU A 22 4.96 -1.38 -14.93
N SER A 23 5.59 -2.10 -13.99
CA SER A 23 6.11 -3.45 -14.23
C SER A 23 4.97 -4.44 -14.44
N ALA A 24 3.92 -4.36 -13.63
CA ALA A 24 2.73 -5.21 -13.76
C ALA A 24 1.97 -4.96 -15.07
N GLN A 25 1.98 -3.72 -15.60
CA GLN A 25 1.33 -3.38 -16.88
C GLN A 25 1.92 -4.14 -18.07
N ARG A 26 3.22 -4.45 -18.03
CA ARG A 26 3.92 -5.15 -19.11
C ARG A 26 3.62 -6.66 -19.17
N LEU A 27 3.02 -7.21 -18.13
CA LEU A 27 2.64 -8.62 -18.07
C LEU A 27 1.29 -8.87 -18.75
N SER A 28 1.03 -10.11 -19.16
CA SER A 28 -0.31 -10.55 -19.52
C SER A 28 -1.21 -10.64 -18.28
N GLU A 29 -2.53 -10.71 -18.48
CA GLU A 29 -3.44 -10.95 -17.36
C GLU A 29 -3.18 -12.31 -16.70
N GLU A 30 -2.88 -13.34 -17.49
CA GLU A 30 -2.52 -14.67 -16.99
C GLU A 30 -1.28 -14.63 -16.09
N GLN A 31 -0.21 -13.94 -16.51
CA GLN A 31 0.99 -13.75 -15.70
C GLN A 31 0.70 -13.01 -14.40
N ARG A 32 -0.17 -11.99 -14.42
CA ARG A 32 -0.57 -11.27 -13.19
C ARG A 32 -1.38 -12.14 -12.23
N ARG A 33 -2.15 -13.09 -12.74
CA ARG A 33 -3.04 -13.96 -11.95
C ARG A 33 -2.41 -15.31 -11.59
N GLN A 34 -1.27 -15.65 -12.17
CA GLN A 34 -0.48 -16.84 -11.85
C GLN A 34 -0.29 -17.00 -10.33
N GLU A 35 -0.34 -18.26 -9.89
CA GLU A 35 -0.17 -18.61 -8.48
C GLU A 35 1.31 -18.69 -8.07
N PHE A 36 1.61 -18.21 -6.86
CA PHE A 36 2.92 -18.27 -6.22
C PHE A 36 2.80 -18.73 -4.77
N SER A 37 3.81 -19.41 -4.25
CA SER A 37 3.87 -19.88 -2.85
C SER A 37 4.36 -18.82 -1.84
N ILE A 38 4.21 -17.53 -2.17
CA ILE A 38 4.67 -16.40 -1.35
C ILE A 38 3.60 -15.29 -1.32
N GLY A 39 3.64 -14.46 -0.27
CA GLY A 39 2.79 -13.28 -0.16
C GLY A 39 1.31 -13.61 -0.30
N GLN A 40 0.61 -12.84 -1.15
CA GLN A 40 -0.84 -12.99 -1.36
C GLN A 40 -1.20 -14.00 -2.44
N GLY A 41 -0.23 -14.79 -2.90
CA GLY A 41 -0.44 -15.88 -3.83
C GLY A 41 -0.53 -15.48 -5.30
N SER A 42 -0.62 -14.19 -5.64
CA SER A 42 -0.46 -13.70 -7.02
C SER A 42 -0.02 -12.24 -7.07
N ILE A 43 0.50 -11.80 -8.21
CA ILE A 43 0.86 -10.39 -8.47
C ILE A 43 -0.37 -9.51 -8.30
N TRP A 44 -1.50 -9.92 -8.90
CA TRP A 44 -2.78 -9.23 -8.79
C TRP A 44 -3.25 -9.05 -7.34
N LYS A 45 -3.31 -10.15 -6.58
CA LYS A 45 -3.73 -10.12 -5.16
C LYS A 45 -2.78 -9.29 -4.31
N THR A 46 -1.49 -9.29 -4.63
CA THR A 46 -0.48 -8.51 -3.91
C THR A 46 -0.61 -7.01 -4.16
N LEU A 47 -0.89 -6.60 -5.41
CA LEU A 47 -1.19 -5.21 -5.74
C LEU A 47 -2.49 -4.73 -5.07
N MET A 48 -3.56 -5.54 -5.11
CA MET A 48 -4.80 -5.23 -4.39
C MET A 48 -4.57 -5.06 -2.90
N HIS A 49 -3.78 -5.96 -2.30
CA HIS A 49 -3.48 -5.91 -0.87
C HIS A 49 -2.69 -4.65 -0.47
N LEU A 50 -1.69 -4.26 -1.27
CA LEU A 50 -0.96 -3.01 -1.06
C LEU A 50 -1.93 -1.83 -1.08
N TYR A 51 -2.71 -1.68 -2.16
CA TYR A 51 -3.70 -0.60 -2.28
C TYR A 51 -4.69 -0.58 -1.10
N ALA A 52 -5.24 -1.72 -0.74
CA ALA A 52 -6.19 -1.84 0.36
C ALA A 52 -5.56 -1.50 1.71
N ALA A 53 -4.32 -1.92 1.97
CA ALA A 53 -3.59 -1.54 3.19
C ALA A 53 -3.43 -0.02 3.30
N GLU A 54 -3.12 0.66 2.19
CA GLU A 54 -3.03 2.12 2.16
C GLU A 54 -4.37 2.81 2.39
N TYR A 55 -5.46 2.23 1.90
CA TYR A 55 -6.80 2.74 2.13
C TYR A 55 -7.19 2.61 3.60
N VAL A 56 -7.19 1.38 4.13
CA VAL A 56 -7.71 1.09 5.47
C VAL A 56 -6.91 1.79 6.57
N TRP A 57 -5.59 1.98 6.37
CA TRP A 57 -4.80 2.74 7.33
C TRP A 57 -5.05 4.24 7.24
N LEU A 58 -5.30 4.79 6.06
CA LEU A 58 -5.67 6.20 5.94
C LEU A 58 -7.02 6.48 6.62
N GLU A 59 -8.03 5.64 6.39
CA GLU A 59 -9.32 5.80 7.07
C GLU A 59 -9.18 5.70 8.59
N ALA A 60 -8.35 4.77 9.09
CA ALA A 60 -8.07 4.67 10.52
C ALA A 60 -7.39 5.92 11.08
N LEU A 61 -6.45 6.50 10.33
CA LEU A 61 -5.81 7.77 10.68
C LEU A 61 -6.79 8.95 10.71
N LEU A 62 -7.86 8.87 9.91
CA LEU A 62 -8.98 9.82 9.86
C LEU A 62 -10.09 9.53 10.89
N GLY A 63 -9.98 8.44 11.65
CA GLY A 63 -10.85 8.12 12.78
C GLY A 63 -11.82 6.96 12.57
N ASP A 64 -11.82 6.31 11.41
CA ASP A 64 -12.62 5.09 11.21
C ASP A 64 -11.98 3.92 11.97
N THR A 65 -12.72 3.34 12.91
CA THR A 65 -12.21 2.24 13.73
C THR A 65 -12.30 0.89 13.05
N ALA A 66 -13.11 0.71 12.00
CA ALA A 66 -13.27 -0.56 11.30
C ALA A 66 -13.35 -0.39 9.77
N PRO A 67 -12.35 0.26 9.14
CA PRO A 67 -12.42 0.60 7.74
C PRO A 67 -12.37 -0.64 6.85
N VAL A 68 -13.24 -0.64 5.85
CA VAL A 68 -13.31 -1.65 4.80
C VAL A 68 -13.16 -0.94 3.46
N LEU A 69 -12.24 -1.43 2.62
CA LEU A 69 -12.09 -0.91 1.26
C LEU A 69 -13.37 -1.20 0.46
N PRO A 70 -13.95 -0.24 -0.27
CA PRO A 70 -15.07 -0.53 -1.17
C PRO A 70 -14.76 -1.70 -2.11
N GLY A 71 -15.72 -2.62 -2.24
CA GLY A 71 -15.54 -3.88 -2.97
C GLY A 71 -14.93 -5.03 -2.16
N ASP A 72 -14.40 -4.80 -0.96
CA ASP A 72 -14.02 -5.90 -0.06
C ASP A 72 -15.22 -6.46 0.71
N LEU A 73 -15.21 -7.77 0.95
CA LEU A 73 -16.04 -8.37 1.99
C LEU A 73 -15.42 -8.16 3.39
N PRO A 74 -16.20 -7.75 4.40
CA PRO A 74 -15.70 -7.61 5.77
C PRO A 74 -15.16 -8.92 6.34
N GLY A 75 -14.13 -8.82 7.18
CA GLY A 75 -13.54 -9.97 7.87
C GLY A 75 -12.61 -10.84 7.01
N ALA A 76 -12.51 -10.59 5.71
CA ALA A 76 -11.46 -11.14 4.87
C ALA A 76 -10.20 -10.25 4.92
N LEU A 77 -9.13 -10.71 4.27
CA LEU A 77 -7.91 -9.94 4.11
C LEU A 77 -8.18 -8.67 3.28
N PRO A 78 -7.65 -7.49 3.66
CA PRO A 78 -7.81 -6.27 2.86
C PRO A 78 -7.29 -6.47 1.43
N GLY A 79 -8.08 -6.07 0.44
CA GLY A 79 -7.82 -6.24 -0.98
C GLY A 79 -8.39 -7.53 -1.56
N ASN A 80 -9.34 -8.18 -0.87
CA ASN A 80 -10.00 -9.38 -1.39
C ASN A 80 -10.89 -9.09 -2.60
N GLN A 81 -11.51 -7.90 -2.65
CA GLN A 81 -12.33 -7.41 -3.77
C GLN A 81 -13.44 -8.38 -4.21
N GLN A 82 -14.00 -9.15 -3.27
CA GLN A 82 -15.05 -10.15 -3.51
C GLN A 82 -16.48 -9.61 -3.36
N GLY A 83 -16.62 -8.38 -2.90
CA GLY A 83 -17.90 -7.69 -2.73
C GLY A 83 -18.37 -6.99 -4.00
N GLU A 84 -19.53 -6.35 -3.91
CA GLU A 84 -20.09 -5.57 -5.00
C GLU A 84 -19.19 -4.38 -5.36
N GLY A 85 -18.96 -4.18 -6.66
CA GLY A 85 -18.10 -3.10 -7.16
C GLY A 85 -16.61 -3.29 -6.88
N GLY A 86 -16.17 -4.53 -6.61
CA GLY A 86 -14.74 -4.86 -6.51
C GLY A 86 -13.97 -4.53 -7.79
N ILE A 87 -12.73 -4.08 -7.63
CA ILE A 87 -11.83 -3.70 -8.73
C ILE A 87 -11.50 -4.92 -9.58
N GLN A 88 -11.72 -4.83 -10.89
CA GLN A 88 -11.55 -5.97 -11.80
C GLN A 88 -10.31 -5.87 -12.69
N THR A 89 -9.84 -4.65 -13.00
CA THR A 89 -8.78 -4.41 -13.98
C THR A 89 -7.61 -3.60 -13.40
N LEU A 90 -6.44 -3.74 -14.01
CA LEU A 90 -5.25 -2.99 -13.60
C LEU A 90 -5.40 -1.48 -13.84
N ASP A 91 -6.13 -1.09 -14.88
CA ASP A 91 -6.40 0.33 -15.17
C ASP A 91 -7.31 0.94 -14.10
N GLU A 92 -8.37 0.24 -13.69
CA GLU A 92 -9.24 0.67 -12.60
C GLU A 92 -8.47 0.79 -11.28
N LEU A 93 -7.60 -0.19 -10.98
CA LEU A 93 -6.71 -0.12 -9.83
C LEU A 93 -5.85 1.14 -9.88
N LYS A 94 -5.20 1.40 -11.03
CA LYS A 94 -4.29 2.54 -11.20
C LYS A 94 -5.01 3.87 -10.99
N GLU A 95 -6.22 4.01 -11.52
CA GLU A 95 -7.04 5.21 -11.32
C GLU A 95 -7.38 5.42 -9.85
N LYS A 96 -7.91 4.39 -9.18
CA LYS A 96 -8.27 4.46 -7.75
C LYS A 96 -7.05 4.70 -6.87
N TRP A 97 -5.91 4.06 -7.18
CA TRP A 97 -4.68 4.26 -6.42
C TRP A 97 -4.13 5.68 -6.60
N THR A 98 -4.24 6.26 -7.80
CA THR A 98 -3.87 7.67 -8.04
C THR A 98 -4.69 8.62 -7.17
N LEU A 99 -5.99 8.40 -7.04
CA LEU A 99 -6.85 9.18 -6.15
C LEU A 99 -6.45 8.98 -4.68
N GLN A 100 -6.16 7.74 -4.28
CA GLN A 100 -5.72 7.42 -2.92
C GLN A 100 -4.37 8.08 -2.59
N GLU A 101 -3.44 8.18 -3.56
CA GLU A 101 -2.18 8.90 -3.40
C GLU A 101 -2.42 10.38 -3.11
N GLN A 102 -3.36 11.03 -3.80
CA GLN A 102 -3.70 12.44 -3.55
C GLN A 102 -4.25 12.64 -2.13
N ARG A 103 -5.07 11.70 -1.63
CA ARG A 103 -5.57 11.74 -0.25
C ARG A 103 -4.43 11.62 0.77
N TRP A 104 -3.47 10.73 0.54
CA TRP A 104 -2.29 10.60 1.38
C TRP A 104 -1.43 11.87 1.37
N ILE A 105 -1.22 12.50 0.21
CA ILE A 105 -0.48 13.76 0.10
C ILE A 105 -1.16 14.86 0.92
N ALA A 106 -2.47 15.04 0.76
CA ALA A 106 -3.24 16.01 1.51
C ALA A 106 -3.19 15.75 3.02
N TYR A 107 -3.33 14.49 3.44
CA TYR A 107 -3.22 14.10 4.85
C TYR A 107 -1.85 14.46 5.44
N LEU A 108 -0.76 14.12 4.74
CA LEU A 108 0.59 14.38 5.23
C LEU A 108 0.95 15.88 5.26
N GLN A 109 0.38 16.68 4.35
CA GLN A 109 0.56 18.14 4.35
C GLN A 109 -0.12 18.82 5.55
N GLY A 110 -1.22 18.26 6.05
CA GLY A 110 -1.93 18.77 7.21
C GLY A 110 -1.37 18.31 8.57
N LEU A 111 -0.34 17.46 8.57
CA LEU A 111 0.15 16.81 9.78
C LEU A 111 1.12 17.71 10.56
N SER A 112 0.84 17.94 11.84
CA SER A 112 1.76 18.61 12.77
C SER A 112 2.59 17.60 13.57
N GLU A 113 3.68 18.06 14.20
CA GLU A 113 4.48 17.22 15.10
C GLU A 113 3.64 16.74 16.31
N ALA A 114 2.72 17.56 16.82
CA ALA A 114 1.84 17.20 17.93
C ALA A 114 0.85 16.08 17.56
N ASP A 115 0.46 15.99 16.29
CA ASP A 115 -0.44 14.95 15.79
C ASP A 115 0.19 13.56 15.85
N LEU A 116 1.52 13.46 15.80
CA LEU A 116 2.25 12.20 15.79
C LEU A 116 2.07 11.38 17.07
N GLU A 117 1.83 12.04 18.20
CA GLU A 117 1.63 11.40 19.51
C GLU A 117 0.17 10.99 19.76
N GLN A 118 -0.77 11.40 18.90
CA GLN A 118 -2.17 11.03 19.07
C GLN A 118 -2.40 9.53 18.84
N VAL A 119 -3.41 9.00 19.53
CA VAL A 119 -3.79 7.60 19.45
C VAL A 119 -4.72 7.37 18.26
N VAL A 120 -4.33 6.44 17.40
CA VAL A 120 -5.16 5.85 16.35
C VAL A 120 -5.80 4.58 16.91
N ARG A 121 -7.11 4.42 16.69
CA ARG A 121 -7.86 3.21 17.07
C ARG A 121 -8.29 2.47 15.83
N LYS A 122 -7.94 1.20 15.73
CA LYS A 122 -8.33 0.36 14.59
C LYS A 122 -8.61 -1.06 15.05
N GLN A 123 -9.70 -1.64 14.56
CA GLN A 123 -10.02 -3.05 14.67
C GLN A 123 -9.02 -3.85 13.82
N SER A 124 -8.37 -4.82 14.45
CA SER A 124 -7.46 -5.71 13.76
C SER A 124 -8.23 -6.64 12.83
N THR A 125 -7.75 -6.72 11.59
CA THR A 125 -8.19 -7.68 10.58
C THR A 125 -7.20 -8.84 10.44
N SER A 126 -6.15 -8.88 11.27
CA SER A 126 -5.07 -9.89 11.25
C SER A 126 -4.86 -10.51 12.64
N SER A 127 -3.71 -10.29 13.28
CA SER A 127 -3.40 -10.75 14.63
C SER A 127 -4.34 -10.10 15.63
N GLY A 128 -5.05 -10.89 16.44
CA GLY A 128 -6.08 -10.37 17.35
C GLY A 128 -7.37 -9.94 16.63
N LYS A 129 -7.73 -10.61 15.53
CA LYS A 129 -8.90 -10.31 14.70
C LYS A 129 -10.14 -9.96 15.54
N GLY A 130 -10.74 -8.81 15.25
CA GLY A 130 -11.92 -8.30 15.94
C GLY A 130 -11.63 -7.41 17.16
N GLN A 131 -10.40 -7.42 17.70
CA GLN A 131 -10.00 -6.53 18.79
C GLN A 131 -9.65 -5.14 18.27
N VAL A 132 -10.03 -4.10 19.01
CA VAL A 132 -9.63 -2.72 18.73
C VAL A 132 -8.29 -2.45 19.42
N HIS A 133 -7.28 -2.15 18.63
CA HIS A 133 -5.96 -1.77 19.15
C HIS A 133 -5.80 -0.25 19.15
N GLN A 134 -5.00 0.22 20.10
CA GLN A 134 -4.58 1.61 20.20
C GLN A 134 -3.10 1.69 19.84
N THR A 135 -2.77 2.55 18.87
CA THR A 135 -1.40 2.70 18.36
C THR A 135 -1.09 4.19 18.21
N ARG A 136 0.16 4.62 18.47
CA ARG A 136 0.55 6.01 18.18
C ARG A 136 0.47 6.28 16.68
N ARG A 137 0.06 7.49 16.31
CA ARG A 137 -0.04 7.90 14.91
C ARG A 137 1.29 7.78 14.17
N SER A 138 2.39 8.17 14.79
CA SER A 138 3.74 7.99 14.25
C SER A 138 4.05 6.54 13.86
N ASP A 139 3.74 5.59 14.74
CA ASP A 139 3.96 4.16 14.50
C ASP A 139 3.12 3.64 13.35
N VAL A 140 1.86 4.10 13.23
CA VAL A 140 0.99 3.75 12.09
C VAL A 140 1.58 4.26 10.77
N LEU A 141 2.02 5.53 10.73
CA LEU A 141 2.58 6.13 9.52
C LEU A 141 3.86 5.42 9.06
N MET A 142 4.76 5.10 10.00
CA MET A 142 5.94 4.29 9.70
C MET A 142 5.57 2.87 9.27
N HIS A 143 4.62 2.23 9.97
CA HIS A 143 4.16 0.88 9.66
C HIS A 143 3.64 0.75 8.24
N VAL A 144 2.85 1.71 7.75
CA VAL A 144 2.32 1.69 6.37
C VAL A 144 3.47 1.60 5.35
N CYS A 145 4.56 2.35 5.55
CA CYS A 145 5.71 2.33 4.66
C CYS A 145 6.53 1.03 4.79
N LEU A 146 6.77 0.57 6.02
CA LEU A 146 7.51 -0.68 6.28
C LEU A 146 6.77 -1.90 5.75
N HIS A 147 5.45 -1.96 5.95
CA HIS A 147 4.57 -2.98 5.41
C HIS A 147 4.62 -2.97 3.88
N ALA A 148 4.48 -1.78 3.26
CA ALA A 148 4.56 -1.66 1.80
C ALA A 148 5.90 -2.16 1.25
N GLN A 149 7.03 -1.86 1.89
CA GLN A 149 8.34 -2.35 1.47
C GLN A 149 8.48 -3.87 1.62
N TYR A 150 7.97 -4.44 2.71
CA TYR A 150 7.93 -5.89 2.92
C TYR A 150 7.15 -6.60 1.80
N THR A 151 5.94 -6.13 1.50
CA THR A 151 5.10 -6.69 0.45
C THR A 151 5.68 -6.44 -0.94
N THR A 152 6.35 -5.29 -1.16
CA THR A 152 7.08 -4.98 -2.40
C THR A 152 8.16 -6.02 -2.69
N ALA A 153 8.93 -6.44 -1.70
CA ALA A 153 9.97 -7.46 -1.89
C ALA A 153 9.38 -8.79 -2.38
N GLN A 154 8.23 -9.18 -1.86
CA GLN A 154 7.49 -10.37 -2.31
C GLN A 154 6.97 -10.19 -3.74
N LEU A 155 6.43 -9.02 -4.07
CA LEU A 155 5.94 -8.71 -5.41
C LEU A 155 7.05 -8.71 -6.45
N ILE A 156 8.22 -8.13 -6.15
CA ILE A 156 9.41 -8.18 -7.02
C ILE A 156 9.85 -9.63 -7.26
N ASN A 157 9.79 -10.48 -6.23
CA ASN A 157 10.08 -11.89 -6.39
C ASN A 157 9.08 -12.59 -7.34
N MET A 158 7.78 -12.29 -7.23
CA MET A 158 6.77 -12.79 -8.17
C MET A 158 6.98 -12.27 -9.60
N LEU A 159 7.26 -10.97 -9.77
CA LEU A 159 7.54 -10.37 -11.08
C LEU A 159 8.72 -11.06 -11.77
N ARG A 160 9.78 -11.39 -11.02
CA ARG A 160 10.93 -12.14 -11.53
C ARG A 160 10.53 -13.54 -11.98
N GLN A 161 9.73 -14.26 -11.19
CA GLN A 161 9.27 -15.61 -11.54
C GLN A 161 8.29 -15.62 -12.72
N ALA A 162 7.51 -14.56 -12.89
CA ALA A 162 6.61 -14.37 -14.03
C ALA A 162 7.34 -14.01 -15.33
N GLY A 163 8.66 -13.83 -15.30
CA GLY A 163 9.47 -13.50 -16.48
C GLY A 163 9.41 -12.03 -16.89
N ALA A 164 9.21 -11.10 -15.96
CA ALA A 164 9.25 -9.67 -16.29
C ALA A 164 10.65 -9.25 -16.79
N ASP A 165 10.72 -8.63 -17.97
CA ASP A 165 11.97 -8.19 -18.61
C ASP A 165 12.75 -7.15 -17.78
N SER A 166 12.03 -6.34 -17.00
CA SER A 166 12.60 -5.34 -16.10
C SER A 166 11.93 -5.42 -14.73
N LEU A 167 12.73 -5.48 -13.68
CA LEU A 167 12.23 -5.41 -12.31
C LEU A 167 12.23 -3.96 -11.81
N PRO A 168 11.22 -3.55 -11.03
CA PRO A 168 11.16 -2.20 -10.51
C PRO A 168 12.24 -1.99 -9.45
N ASP A 169 12.91 -0.84 -9.49
CA ASP A 169 13.74 -0.38 -8.39
C ASP A 169 12.84 0.02 -7.20
N SER A 170 13.20 -0.43 -6.00
CA SER A 170 12.46 -0.17 -4.77
C SER A 170 13.31 0.47 -3.68
N MET A 171 14.54 0.90 -3.98
CA MET A 171 15.49 1.41 -3.00
C MET A 171 15.37 2.93 -2.86
N LEU A 172 15.22 3.40 -1.62
CA LEU A 172 15.17 4.85 -1.32
C LEU A 172 16.39 5.61 -1.84
N ILE A 173 17.57 4.99 -1.83
CA ILE A 173 18.80 5.63 -2.30
C ILE A 173 18.76 5.92 -3.81
N THR A 174 18.05 5.11 -4.59
CA THR A 174 17.86 5.36 -6.03
C THR A 174 16.97 6.58 -6.23
N LEU A 175 15.83 6.65 -5.55
CA LEU A 175 14.96 7.83 -5.58
C LEU A 175 15.74 9.11 -5.23
N ALA A 176 16.48 9.09 -4.11
CA ALA A 176 17.23 10.25 -3.65
C ALA A 176 18.24 10.77 -4.68
N ARG A 177 18.95 9.85 -5.35
CA ARG A 177 19.92 10.22 -6.40
C ARG A 177 19.24 10.75 -7.67
N GLN A 178 18.07 10.21 -8.04
CA GLN A 178 17.30 10.68 -9.18
C GLN A 178 16.82 12.12 -8.99
N GLU A 179 16.35 12.48 -7.80
CA GLU A 179 15.89 13.83 -7.49
C GLU A 179 17.04 14.85 -7.45
N MET A 180 18.24 14.46 -7.04
CA MET A 180 19.42 15.34 -7.05
C MET A 180 20.00 15.60 -8.44
N ALA A 181 19.69 14.74 -9.41
CA ALA A 181 20.19 14.85 -10.78
C ALA A 181 19.26 15.67 -11.71
N GLN A 182 18.10 16.09 -11.20
CA GLN A 182 17.13 16.97 -11.88
C GLN A 182 17.39 18.43 -11.50
#